data_AF-A0A7C1U3A5-F1
#
_entry.id   AF-A0A7C1U3A5-F1
#
_cell.length_a   1.000
_cell.length_b   1.000
_cell.length_c   1.000
_cell.angle_alpha   90.00
_cell.angle_beta   90.00
_cell.angle_gamma   90.00
#
_symmetry.space_group_name_H-M   'P 1'
#
loop_
_entity.id
_entity.type
_entity.pdbx_description
1 polymer ?
#
loop_
_entity_poly.entity_id
_entity_poly.type
_entity_poly.pdbx_seq_one_letter_code
_entity_poly.pdbx_strand_id
1 'polypeptide(L)'
;MRPAQLMTVLEREFTSTAEGHHTPVMVWGPPGVGKSQMIAQIGERHGVPVIDIRLSQMEPSDLRGIPFRSGDFVEWSVPAILPDGERHGERGILFLDEITSAPPSVSAAAYQLILDRRLGEYRVPDGWAIFAAGNRQGDRGVTYTMPAPLANRFSHF
;
A
#
# COMPACT_ATOMS: atom_id res chain seq x y z
N MET A 1 -5.54 -11.83 16.22
CA MET A 1 -6.52 -12.43 15.28
C MET A 1 -5.95 -13.75 14.77
N ARG A 2 -6.78 -14.78 14.51
CA ARG A 2 -6.29 -16.02 13.87
C ARG A 2 -6.01 -15.76 12.39
N PRO A 3 -4.96 -16.32 11.77
CA PRO A 3 -4.63 -16.09 10.35
C PRO A 3 -5.81 -16.27 9.39
N ALA A 4 -6.67 -17.26 9.63
CA ALA A 4 -7.86 -17.51 8.82
C ALA A 4 -8.86 -16.34 8.83
N GLN A 5 -9.03 -15.65 9.96
CA GLN A 5 -9.93 -14.51 10.07
C GLN A 5 -9.39 -13.29 9.34
N LEU A 6 -8.06 -13.09 9.37
CA LEU A 6 -7.40 -12.01 8.64
C LEU A 6 -7.55 -12.20 7.13
N MET A 7 -7.38 -13.43 6.64
CA MET A 7 -7.61 -13.76 5.23
C MET A 7 -9.04 -13.43 4.78
N THR A 8 -10.05 -13.78 5.58
CA THR A 8 -11.46 -13.46 5.25
C THR A 8 -11.69 -11.95 5.15
N VAL A 9 -11.08 -11.17 6.05
CA VAL A 9 -11.20 -9.70 6.02
C VAL A 9 -10.51 -9.14 4.77
N LEU A 10 -9.27 -9.53 4.50
CA LEU A 10 -8.52 -9.04 3.34
C LEU A 10 -9.21 -9.40 2.02
N GLU A 11 -9.78 -10.60 1.92
CA GLU A 11 -10.53 -11.04 0.75
C GLU A 11 -11.83 -10.25 0.56
N ARG A 12 -12.52 -9.91 1.66
CA ARG A 12 -13.69 -9.04 1.63
C ARG A 12 -13.33 -7.63 1.15
N GLU A 13 -12.25 -7.05 1.65
CA GLU A 13 -11.82 -5.70 1.26
C GLU A 13 -11.30 -5.65 -0.19
N PHE A 14 -10.63 -6.71 -0.64
CA PHE A 14 -10.28 -6.84 -2.06
C PHE A 14 -11.53 -6.85 -2.95
N THR A 15 -12.55 -7.62 -2.55
CA THR A 15 -13.80 -7.72 -3.32
C THR A 15 -14.58 -6.40 -3.30
N SER A 16 -14.66 -5.72 -2.15
CA SER A 16 -15.35 -4.43 -2.00
C SER A 16 -14.73 -3.33 -2.86
N THR A 17 -13.40 -3.38 -3.07
CA THR A 17 -12.69 -2.43 -3.93
C THR A 17 -13.19 -2.51 -5.38
N ALA A 18 -13.50 -3.71 -5.88
CA ALA A 18 -14.09 -3.87 -7.20
C ALA A 18 -15.50 -3.26 -7.32
N GLU A 19 -16.19 -3.05 -6.20
CA GLU A 19 -17.51 -2.41 -6.11
C GLU A 19 -17.41 -0.90 -5.84
N GLY A 20 -16.20 -0.32 -5.88
CA GLY A 20 -15.97 1.11 -5.66
C GLY A 20 -15.82 1.50 -4.19
N HIS A 21 -15.83 0.55 -3.26
CA HIS A 21 -15.61 0.80 -1.84
C HIS A 21 -14.16 0.52 -1.47
N HIS A 22 -13.42 1.54 -1.06
CA HIS A 22 -12.04 1.39 -0.63
C HIS A 22 -11.87 1.77 0.84
N THR A 23 -11.60 0.79 1.69
CA THR A 23 -11.22 1.02 3.09
C THR A 23 -9.74 0.66 3.26
N PRO A 24 -8.87 1.61 3.62
CA PRO A 24 -7.49 1.32 3.94
C PRO A 24 -7.36 0.24 5.01
N VAL A 25 -6.61 -0.83 4.71
CA VAL A 25 -6.36 -1.92 5.66
C VAL A 25 -4.92 -1.88 6.13
N MET A 26 -4.73 -1.93 7.46
CA MET A 26 -3.43 -2.05 8.09
C MET A 26 -3.32 -3.41 8.80
N VAL A 27 -2.39 -4.24 8.33
CA VAL A 27 -2.10 -5.56 8.87
C VAL A 27 -0.93 -5.50 9.85
N TRP A 28 -1.18 -5.83 11.11
CA TRP A 28 -0.17 -5.80 12.17
C TRP A 28 0.29 -7.20 12.54
N GLY A 29 1.60 -7.41 12.50
CA GLY A 29 2.18 -8.64 13.04
C GLY A 29 3.69 -8.62 12.97
N PRO A 30 4.35 -9.53 13.72
CA PRO A 30 5.80 -9.60 13.73
C PRO A 30 6.38 -9.94 12.35
N PRO A 31 7.67 -9.69 12.11
CA PRO A 31 8.38 -10.19 10.95
C PRO A 31 8.23 -11.73 10.83
N GLY A 32 8.12 -12.24 9.61
CA GLY A 32 8.04 -13.69 9.36
C GLY A 32 6.67 -14.34 9.62
N VAL A 33 5.64 -13.60 10.03
CA VAL A 33 4.27 -14.15 10.24
C VAL A 33 3.52 -14.48 8.93
N GLY A 34 4.13 -14.21 7.77
CA GLY A 34 3.55 -14.54 6.46
C GLY A 34 2.57 -13.51 5.90
N LYS A 35 2.65 -12.22 6.31
CA LYS A 35 1.77 -11.14 5.78
C LYS A 35 1.82 -11.07 4.25
N SER A 36 3.02 -11.00 3.68
CA SER A 36 3.21 -10.94 2.23
C SER A 36 2.70 -12.21 1.52
N GLN A 37 2.88 -13.38 2.14
CA GLN A 37 2.37 -14.65 1.61
C GLN A 37 0.83 -14.68 1.58
N MET A 38 0.17 -14.15 2.61
CA MET A 38 -1.29 -14.02 2.64
C MET A 38 -1.79 -13.14 1.49
N ILE A 39 -1.15 -12.00 1.24
CA ILE A 39 -1.53 -11.11 0.14
C ILE A 39 -1.29 -11.77 -1.22
N ALA A 40 -0.14 -12.43 -1.41
CA ALA A 40 0.16 -13.18 -2.63
C ALA A 40 -0.91 -14.24 -2.92
N GLN A 41 -1.34 -14.99 -1.90
CA GLN A 41 -2.41 -16.00 -2.04
C GLN A 41 -3.75 -15.40 -2.48
N ILE A 42 -4.09 -14.19 -2.03
CA ILE A 42 -5.31 -13.50 -2.49
C ILE A 42 -5.17 -13.15 -3.97
N GLY A 43 -4.03 -12.59 -4.38
CA GLY A 43 -3.76 -12.30 -5.78
C GLY A 43 -3.87 -13.53 -6.68
N GLU A 44 -3.22 -14.62 -6.29
CA GLU A 44 -3.28 -15.91 -7.01
C GLU A 44 -4.71 -16.45 -7.11
N ARG A 45 -5.47 -16.43 -6.00
CA ARG A 45 -6.84 -16.93 -5.97
C ARG A 45 -7.77 -16.16 -6.90
N HIS A 46 -7.58 -14.85 -6.99
CA HIS A 46 -8.41 -13.96 -7.82
C HIS A 46 -7.83 -13.75 -9.23
N GLY A 47 -6.68 -14.32 -9.54
CA GLY A 47 -6.02 -14.19 -10.84
C GLY A 47 -5.60 -12.75 -11.16
N VAL A 48 -5.22 -11.97 -10.15
CA VAL A 48 -4.83 -10.56 -10.30
C VAL A 48 -3.37 -10.32 -9.90
N PRO A 49 -2.71 -9.30 -10.47
CA PRO A 49 -1.35 -8.94 -10.07
C PRO A 49 -1.29 -8.45 -8.62
N VAL A 50 -0.16 -8.75 -7.98
CA VAL A 50 0.22 -8.19 -6.68
C VAL A 50 1.51 -7.41 -6.87
N ILE A 51 1.46 -6.11 -6.61
CA ILE A 51 2.63 -5.24 -6.56
C ILE A 51 3.00 -5.09 -5.10
N ASP A 52 4.15 -5.64 -4.72
CA ASP A 52 4.69 -5.60 -3.36
C ASP A 52 5.83 -4.59 -3.26
N ILE A 53 5.63 -3.56 -2.43
CA ILE A 53 6.58 -2.48 -2.19
C ILE A 53 7.03 -2.52 -0.74
N ARG A 54 8.34 -2.69 -0.54
CA ARG A 54 9.01 -2.56 0.78
C ARG A 54 9.35 -1.10 1.03
N LEU A 55 8.57 -0.40 1.85
CA LEU A 55 8.73 1.04 2.07
C LEU A 55 10.02 1.41 2.85
N SER A 56 10.58 0.47 3.61
CA SER A 56 11.84 0.67 4.35
C SER A 56 13.07 0.86 3.45
N GLN A 57 12.99 0.41 2.20
CA GLN A 57 14.08 0.45 1.22
C GLN A 57 13.92 1.58 0.19
N MET A 58 12.88 2.39 0.33
CA MET A 58 12.50 3.43 -0.64
C MET A 58 12.97 4.81 -0.21
N GLU A 59 13.14 5.68 -1.21
CA GLU A 59 13.21 7.12 -1.05
C GLU A 59 11.87 7.78 -1.45
N PRO A 60 11.56 8.99 -0.96
CA PRO A 60 10.30 9.66 -1.30
C PRO A 60 10.09 9.88 -2.80
N SER A 61 11.17 10.07 -3.56
CA SER A 61 11.15 10.20 -5.03
C SER A 61 10.76 8.90 -5.73
N ASP A 62 11.01 7.73 -5.13
CA ASP A 62 10.65 6.44 -5.73
C ASP A 62 9.13 6.22 -5.72
N LEU A 63 8.42 6.88 -4.81
CA LEU A 63 6.96 6.91 -4.80
C LEU A 63 6.41 8.09 -5.61
N ARG A 64 6.93 9.31 -5.41
CA ARG A 64 6.38 10.52 -6.07
C ARG A 64 6.75 10.66 -7.53
N GLY A 65 7.81 9.99 -7.97
CA GLY A 65 8.42 10.26 -9.26
C GLY A 65 9.54 11.30 -9.18
N ILE A 66 10.17 11.49 -10.34
CA ILE A 66 11.21 12.50 -10.54
C ILE A 66 10.58 13.65 -11.34
N PRO A 67 10.80 14.91 -10.95
CA PRO A 67 10.29 16.05 -11.69
C PRO A 67 11.13 16.29 -12.95
N PHE A 68 10.46 16.47 -14.08
CA PHE A 68 11.06 16.85 -15.36
C PHE A 68 10.42 18.15 -15.86
N ARG A 69 11.22 18.99 -16.51
CA ARG A 69 10.70 20.18 -17.16
C ARG A 69 10.02 19.80 -18.48
N SER A 70 8.75 20.14 -18.61
CA SER A 70 7.93 19.99 -19.82
C SER A 70 7.47 21.38 -20.26
N GLY A 71 8.24 22.00 -21.18
CA GLY A 71 8.03 23.40 -21.57
C GLY A 71 8.17 24.37 -20.40
N ASP A 72 7.06 25.05 -20.05
CA ASP A 72 6.96 25.98 -18.91
C ASP A 72 6.42 25.33 -17.64
N PHE A 73 6.15 24.02 -17.67
CA PHE A 73 5.62 23.24 -16.55
C PHE A 73 6.66 22.25 -16.01
N VAL A 74 6.43 21.80 -14.77
CA VAL A 74 7.14 20.67 -14.18
C VAL A 74 6.17 19.51 -14.09
N GLU A 75 6.47 18.41 -14.78
CA GLU A 75 5.70 17.18 -14.76
C GLU A 75 6.44 16.13 -13.94
N TRP A 76 5.69 15.34 -13.18
CA TRP A 76 6.24 14.25 -12.38
C TRP A 76 6.11 12.94 -13.14
N SER A 77 7.22 12.23 -13.35
CA SER A 77 7.16 10.91 -13.97
C SER A 77 6.55 9.91 -13.01
N VAL A 78 5.43 9.28 -13.35
CA VAL A 78 4.86 8.22 -12.51
C VAL A 78 5.83 7.05 -12.44
N PRO A 79 6.28 6.62 -11.24
CA PRO A 79 7.17 5.48 -11.11
C PRO A 79 6.53 4.21 -11.68
N ALA A 80 7.28 3.49 -12.51
CA ALA A 80 6.83 2.22 -13.07
C ALA A 80 6.49 1.17 -11.97
N ILE A 81 7.02 1.30 -10.76
CA ILE A 81 6.67 0.37 -9.68
C ILE A 81 5.20 0.50 -9.23
N LEU A 82 4.54 1.63 -9.49
CA LEU A 82 3.16 1.83 -9.10
C LEU A 82 2.18 1.12 -10.07
N PRO A 83 0.99 0.72 -9.56
CA PRO A 83 -0.08 0.16 -10.37
C PRO A 83 -0.43 1.02 -11.59
N ASP A 84 -0.83 0.35 -12.67
CA ASP A 84 -1.26 1.03 -13.88
C ASP A 84 -2.27 0.14 -14.61
N GLY A 85 -3.39 0.72 -15.02
CA GLY A 85 -4.52 -0.03 -15.60
C GLY A 85 -4.17 -0.67 -16.94
N GLU A 86 -3.38 0.01 -17.78
CA GLU A 86 -3.00 -0.49 -19.11
C GLU A 86 -1.93 -1.58 -19.02
N ARG A 87 -0.94 -1.37 -18.14
CA ARG A 87 0.22 -2.26 -18.02
C ARG A 87 -0.01 -3.46 -17.13
N HIS A 88 -0.77 -3.29 -16.06
CA HIS A 88 -0.99 -4.33 -15.05
C HIS A 88 -2.44 -4.82 -15.03
N GLY A 89 -3.36 -4.13 -15.68
CA GLY A 89 -4.78 -4.45 -15.71
C GLY A 89 -5.61 -3.63 -14.72
N GLU A 90 -6.92 -3.65 -14.93
CA GLU A 90 -7.90 -2.84 -14.18
C GLU A 90 -8.01 -3.21 -12.70
N ARG A 91 -7.60 -4.43 -12.32
CA ARG A 91 -7.70 -4.96 -10.97
C ARG A 91 -6.36 -5.51 -10.50
N GLY A 92 -6.07 -5.31 -9.22
CA GLY A 92 -4.82 -5.76 -8.62
C GLY A 92 -4.76 -5.45 -7.14
N ILE A 93 -3.63 -5.80 -6.54
CA ILE A 93 -3.33 -5.47 -5.14
C ILE A 93 -2.04 -4.68 -5.09
N LEU A 94 -2.10 -3.50 -4.49
CA LEU A 94 -0.92 -2.74 -4.07
C LEU A 94 -0.65 -3.04 -2.59
N PHE A 95 0.44 -3.75 -2.33
CA PHE A 95 0.88 -4.08 -0.99
C PHE A 95 2.05 -3.21 -0.56
N LEU A 96 1.86 -2.46 0.52
CA LEU A 96 2.84 -1.53 1.10
C LEU A 96 3.33 -2.09 2.43
N ASP A 97 4.45 -2.80 2.42
CA ASP A 97 4.99 -3.44 3.60
C ASP A 97 6.03 -2.57 4.31
N GLU A 98 6.25 -2.89 5.59
CA GLU A 98 7.19 -2.23 6.48
C GLU A 98 6.95 -0.72 6.61
N ILE A 99 5.69 -0.27 6.51
CA ILE A 99 5.32 1.17 6.60
C ILE A 99 5.77 1.81 7.91
N THR A 100 5.80 1.02 8.99
CA THR A 100 6.25 1.44 10.32
C THR A 100 7.76 1.57 10.40
N SER A 101 8.51 0.94 9.52
CA SER A 101 9.99 1.00 9.49
C SER A 101 10.50 1.93 8.39
N ALA A 102 9.62 2.46 7.55
CA ALA A 102 9.94 3.43 6.52
C ALA A 102 10.35 4.79 7.10
N PRO A 103 11.29 5.51 6.45
CA PRO A 103 11.62 6.89 6.84
C PRO A 103 10.36 7.78 6.87
N PRO A 104 10.26 8.77 7.79
CA PRO A 104 9.05 9.57 7.95
C PRO A 104 8.55 10.25 6.66
N SER A 105 9.46 10.67 5.78
CA SER A 105 9.15 11.27 4.48
C SER A 105 8.48 10.27 3.52
N VAL A 106 8.93 9.02 3.50
CA VAL A 106 8.35 7.92 2.72
C VAL A 106 7.00 7.52 3.31
N SER A 107 6.91 7.39 4.65
CA SER A 107 5.65 7.09 5.33
C SER A 107 4.59 8.14 4.98
N ALA A 108 4.93 9.43 4.98
CA ALA A 108 4.00 10.50 4.63
C ALA A 108 3.45 10.36 3.19
N ALA A 109 4.32 10.05 2.23
CA ALA A 109 3.91 9.79 0.84
C ALA A 109 3.02 8.54 0.73
N ALA A 110 3.38 7.45 1.43
CA ALA A 110 2.59 6.24 1.48
C ALA A 110 1.21 6.48 2.12
N TYR A 111 1.11 7.27 3.19
CA TYR A 111 -0.16 7.61 3.80
C TYR A 111 -1.08 8.41 2.87
N GLN A 112 -0.53 9.39 2.14
CA GLN A 112 -1.28 10.12 1.11
C GLN A 112 -1.79 9.14 0.04
N LEU A 113 -0.91 8.26 -0.46
CA LEU A 113 -1.27 7.25 -1.46
C LEU A 113 -2.37 6.31 -0.99
N ILE A 114 -2.32 5.86 0.26
CA ILE A 114 -3.31 4.92 0.82
C ILE A 114 -4.66 5.61 1.04
N LEU A 115 -4.65 6.80 1.64
CA LEU A 115 -5.88 7.49 2.05
C LEU A 115 -6.59 8.15 0.87
N ASP A 116 -5.83 8.83 0.02
CA ASP A 116 -6.38 9.62 -1.08
C ASP A 116 -6.37 8.86 -2.42
N ARG A 117 -5.79 7.64 -2.44
CA ARG A 117 -5.52 6.87 -3.66
C ARG A 117 -4.75 7.68 -4.70
N ARG A 118 -3.94 8.63 -4.23
CA ARG A 118 -3.25 9.62 -5.08
C ARG A 118 -1.91 10.01 -4.51
N LEU A 119 -1.00 10.38 -5.40
CA LEU A 119 0.29 10.95 -5.03
C LEU A 119 0.72 11.94 -6.11
N GLY A 120 0.57 13.24 -5.82
CA GLY A 120 0.67 14.27 -6.86
C GLY A 120 -0.42 14.04 -7.92
N GLU A 121 -0.02 13.97 -9.19
CA GLU A 121 -0.91 13.71 -10.33
C GLU A 121 -1.25 12.23 -10.50
N TYR A 122 -0.47 11.32 -9.90
CA TYR A 122 -0.75 9.89 -9.99
C TYR A 122 -2.00 9.52 -9.19
N ARG A 123 -2.85 8.66 -9.76
CA ARG A 123 -4.01 8.06 -9.11
C ARG A 123 -3.94 6.54 -9.24
N VAL A 124 -4.16 5.84 -8.14
CA VAL A 124 -4.26 4.38 -8.13
C VAL A 124 -5.52 3.97 -8.91
N PRO A 125 -5.43 3.03 -9.88
CA PRO A 125 -6.59 2.61 -10.67
C PRO A 125 -7.71 2.08 -9.77
N ASP A 126 -8.97 2.35 -10.10
CA ASP A 126 -10.09 2.18 -9.15
C ASP A 126 -10.27 0.73 -8.68
N GLY A 127 -9.99 -0.27 -9.52
CA GLY A 127 -10.08 -1.69 -9.18
C GLY A 127 -8.92 -2.27 -8.35
N TRP A 128 -7.98 -1.43 -7.90
CA TRP A 128 -6.82 -1.86 -7.13
C TRP A 128 -6.99 -1.69 -5.62
N ALA A 129 -6.93 -2.80 -4.88
CA ALA A 129 -6.96 -2.78 -3.42
C ALA A 129 -5.60 -2.35 -2.84
N ILE A 130 -5.61 -1.51 -1.80
CA ILE A 130 -4.39 -1.07 -1.12
C ILE A 130 -4.34 -1.70 0.27
N PHE A 131 -3.30 -2.49 0.53
CA PHE A 131 -3.04 -3.09 1.83
C PHE A 131 -1.70 -2.58 2.37
N ALA A 132 -1.69 -2.14 3.62
CA ALA A 132 -0.48 -1.74 4.32
C ALA A 132 -0.14 -2.75 5.41
N ALA A 133 1.15 -2.98 5.65
CA ALA A 133 1.61 -3.85 6.72
C ALA A 133 2.75 -3.22 7.51
N GLY A 134 2.79 -3.54 8.80
CA GLY A 134 3.82 -3.05 9.71
C GLY A 134 3.99 -3.93 10.93
N ASN A 135 5.08 -3.66 11.64
CA ASN A 135 5.43 -4.35 12.88
C ASN A 135 4.85 -3.57 14.07
N ARG A 136 4.55 -4.26 15.16
CA ARG A 136 4.09 -3.58 16.38
C ARG A 136 5.28 -2.89 17.05
N GLN A 137 5.04 -1.80 17.79
CA GLN A 137 6.11 -1.07 18.50
C GLN A 137 6.92 -1.94 19.49
N GLY A 138 6.37 -3.06 19.95
CA GLY A 138 7.07 -4.01 20.83
C GLY A 138 7.94 -5.03 20.08
N ASP A 139 7.84 -5.12 18.76
CA ASP A 139 8.62 -6.03 17.94
C ASP A 139 9.98 -5.39 17.65
N ARG A 140 11.08 -6.07 18.00
CA ARG A 140 12.46 -5.54 18.05
C ARG A 140 13.00 -5.05 16.68
N GLY A 141 12.65 -3.84 16.28
CA GLY A 141 13.18 -3.15 15.10
C GLY A 141 12.98 -1.63 15.16
N VAL A 142 13.50 -0.90 14.17
CA VAL A 142 13.21 0.53 14.03
C VAL A 142 11.74 0.66 13.63
N THR A 143 10.91 1.14 14.54
CA THR A 143 9.50 1.42 14.29
C THR A 143 9.18 2.87 14.59
N TYR A 144 8.77 3.61 13.57
CA TYR A 144 8.12 4.90 13.68
C TYR A 144 6.65 4.70 14.04
N THR A 145 6.19 5.46 15.03
CA THR A 145 4.78 5.45 15.45
C THR A 145 3.91 6.07 14.37
N MET A 146 2.89 5.34 13.91
CA MET A 146 1.84 5.90 13.06
C MET A 146 1.13 7.03 13.81
N PRO A 147 1.08 8.26 13.28
CA PRO A 147 0.37 9.37 13.91
C PRO A 147 -1.11 9.02 14.14
N ALA A 148 -1.64 9.36 15.32
CA ALA A 148 -3.02 9.02 15.70
C ALA A 148 -4.11 9.47 14.68
N PRO A 149 -4.02 10.66 14.05
CA PRO A 149 -5.00 11.07 13.04
C PRO A 149 -5.02 10.18 11.80
N LEU A 150 -3.88 9.55 11.48
CA LEU A 150 -3.76 8.62 10.37
C LEU A 150 -4.26 7.25 10.80
N ALA A 151 -3.86 6.77 11.98
CA ALA A 151 -4.36 5.51 12.53
C ALA A 151 -5.90 5.44 12.52
N ASN A 152 -6.58 6.51 12.94
CA ASN A 152 -8.05 6.54 12.96
C ASN A 152 -8.73 6.40 11.57
N ARG A 153 -7.97 6.45 10.47
CA ARG A 153 -8.46 6.29 9.09
C ARG A 153 -8.14 4.92 8.49
N PHE A 154 -7.44 4.06 9.21
CA PHE A 154 -7.19 2.68 8.83
C PHE A 154 -8.14 1.73 9.56
N SER A 155 -8.50 0.64 8.88
CA SER A 155 -8.99 -0.55 9.58
C SER A 155 -7.80 -1.38 10.02
N HIS A 156 -7.67 -1.60 11.33
CA HIS A 156 -6.52 -2.28 11.94
C HIS A 156 -6.84 -3.74 12.26
N PHE A 157 -6.00 -4.67 11.80
CA PHE A 157 -6.17 -6.12 12.03
C PHE A 157 -4.88 -6.81 12.48
#